data_AF-A0A931YYP0-F1
#
_entry.id   AF-A0A931YYP0-F1
#
_cell.length_a   1.000
_cell.length_b   1.000
_cell.length_c   1.000
_cell.angle_alpha   90.00
_cell.angle_beta   90.00
_cell.angle_gamma   90.00
#
_symmetry.space_group_name_H-M   'P 1'
#
loop_
_entity.id
_entity.type
_entity.pdbx_description
1 polymer ?
#
loop_
_entity_poly.entity_id
_entity_poly.type
_entity_poly.pdbx_seq_one_letter_code
_entity_poly.pdbx_strand_id
1 'polypeptide(L)'
;MRRPASPDTGRGRAPVGPTVPPASGPGVLLAAALVAFAPASSDAQTLRTDRTKALVPLDEIVSGGPPPDGIPAIDRPAFVTAAEADRWLPVKEPVLALEVAGDARAYPLRILMWHEIVNDTVGGRAVTVTYCPLCNSGLVFDRVVDGATLDFGTSGQLYKSDLVMYDRQTHSLWSQMEGRAIVGAKAGTRLAMLPANTLAYEDWRTAHPRGRVLSEDTGHLRRYGANPYEGYDQP
;
A
#
# COMPACT_ATOMS: atom_id res chain seq x y z
N MET A 1 40.97 -55.64 -20.92
CA MET A 1 42.12 -56.53 -20.62
C MET A 1 43.38 -55.94 -21.25
N ARG A 2 44.50 -55.95 -20.51
CA ARG A 2 45.91 -55.57 -20.85
C ARG A 2 46.14 -54.08 -21.17
N ARG A 3 46.67 -53.28 -20.24
CA ARG A 3 48.05 -53.11 -19.71
C ARG A 3 49.01 -52.33 -20.64
N PRO A 4 49.96 -51.55 -20.05
CA PRO A 4 50.50 -50.29 -20.57
C PRO A 4 52.03 -50.35 -20.84
N ALA A 5 52.65 -49.23 -21.26
CA ALA A 5 53.87 -48.63 -20.66
C ALA A 5 54.64 -47.71 -21.64
N SER A 6 55.15 -46.60 -21.09
CA SER A 6 56.14 -45.63 -21.62
C SER A 6 57.52 -46.28 -21.93
N PRO A 7 58.57 -45.60 -22.45
CA PRO A 7 59.23 -44.41 -21.88
C PRO A 7 59.69 -43.38 -22.95
N ASP A 8 60.15 -42.17 -22.62
CA ASP A 8 61.59 -41.98 -22.44
C ASP A 8 61.95 -40.78 -21.56
N THR A 9 63.04 -41.04 -20.87
CA THR A 9 63.85 -40.38 -19.86
C THR A 9 64.51 -39.07 -20.31
N GLY A 10 64.89 -38.20 -19.35
CA GLY A 10 65.84 -37.13 -19.68
C GLY A 10 65.97 -35.94 -18.71
N ARG A 11 66.47 -36.20 -17.49
CA ARG A 11 67.33 -35.37 -16.59
C ARG A 11 67.59 -33.88 -16.97
N GLY A 12 67.62 -32.89 -16.06
CA GLY A 12 67.63 -32.88 -14.60
C GLY A 12 68.02 -31.51 -14.01
N ARG A 13 68.11 -31.49 -12.66
CA ARG A 13 68.71 -30.51 -11.72
C ARG A 13 68.05 -29.13 -11.48
N ALA A 14 67.49 -29.00 -10.28
CA ALA A 14 67.49 -27.79 -9.43
C ALA A 14 68.83 -27.72 -8.63
N PRO A 15 69.09 -26.79 -7.67
CA PRO A 15 68.30 -25.62 -7.21
C PRO A 15 69.15 -24.33 -6.94
N VAL A 16 68.53 -23.15 -6.84
CA VAL A 16 68.93 -22.05 -5.92
C VAL A 16 67.68 -21.17 -5.67
N GLY A 17 67.27 -20.99 -4.42
CA GLY A 17 66.33 -19.93 -3.99
C GLY A 17 67.09 -18.80 -3.29
N PRO A 18 66.44 -17.86 -2.57
CA PRO A 18 65.06 -17.37 -2.67
C PRO A 18 65.03 -15.86 -3.01
N THR A 19 63.88 -15.29 -3.40
CA THR A 19 63.54 -13.87 -3.11
C THR A 19 62.08 -13.56 -3.44
N VAL A 20 61.50 -12.75 -2.55
CA VAL A 20 60.10 -12.35 -2.35
C VAL A 20 59.66 -11.30 -3.42
N PRO A 21 58.35 -11.12 -3.71
CA PRO A 21 57.88 -10.58 -4.99
C PRO A 21 57.64 -9.06 -4.95
N PRO A 22 57.26 -8.44 -6.08
CA PRO A 22 56.27 -7.37 -5.96
C PRO A 22 55.13 -7.36 -6.98
N ALA A 23 54.00 -6.91 -6.44
CA ALA A 23 53.02 -5.99 -7.01
C ALA A 23 52.09 -6.47 -8.14
N SER A 24 50.89 -6.82 -7.68
CA SER A 24 49.60 -6.82 -8.38
C SER A 24 49.38 -5.56 -9.22
N GLY A 25 48.99 -5.75 -10.48
CA GLY A 25 48.51 -4.68 -11.37
C GLY A 25 47.12 -4.15 -11.00
N PRO A 26 46.69 -3.02 -11.60
CA PRO A 26 45.57 -2.23 -11.11
C PRO A 26 44.25 -2.93 -11.40
N GLY A 27 43.52 -3.24 -10.33
CA GLY A 27 42.12 -3.64 -10.40
C GLY A 27 41.25 -2.47 -10.85
N VAL A 28 40.44 -2.71 -11.88
CA VAL A 28 39.36 -1.81 -12.29
C VAL A 28 38.35 -1.76 -11.15
N LEU A 29 38.30 -0.64 -10.43
CA LEU A 29 37.27 -0.36 -9.42
C LEU A 29 35.95 -0.08 -10.14
N LEU A 30 35.07 -1.08 -10.17
CA LEU A 30 33.65 -0.88 -10.44
C LEU A 30 33.07 -0.10 -9.25
N ALA A 31 32.84 1.20 -9.42
CA ALA A 31 32.10 1.99 -8.45
C ALA A 31 30.63 1.54 -8.49
N ALA A 32 30.25 0.65 -7.57
CA ALA A 32 28.84 0.37 -7.31
C ALA A 32 28.21 1.64 -6.72
N ALA A 33 27.40 2.35 -7.51
CA ALA A 33 26.54 3.39 -6.99
C ALA A 33 25.47 2.74 -6.09
N LEU A 34 25.72 2.73 -4.79
CA LEU A 34 24.69 2.45 -3.79
C LEU A 34 23.67 3.59 -3.86
N VAL A 35 22.55 3.35 -4.54
CA VAL A 35 21.34 4.13 -4.31
C VAL A 35 20.89 3.79 -2.90
N ALA A 36 21.17 4.68 -1.95
CA ALA A 36 20.63 4.58 -0.61
C ALA A 36 19.10 4.70 -0.71
N PHE A 37 18.38 3.58 -0.62
CA PHE A 37 16.98 3.62 -0.26
C PHE A 37 16.90 4.12 1.17
N ALA A 38 16.55 5.40 1.34
CA ALA A 38 16.15 5.90 2.63
C ALA A 38 14.95 5.06 3.10
N PRO A 39 14.97 4.48 4.31
CA PRO A 39 13.76 3.89 4.86
C PRO A 39 12.71 5.00 4.94
N ALA A 40 11.50 4.74 4.46
CA ALA A 40 10.37 5.60 4.77
C ALA A 40 10.31 5.71 6.29
N SER A 41 10.62 6.88 6.83
CA SER A 41 10.60 7.14 8.26
C SER A 41 9.16 6.96 8.73
N SER A 42 8.87 5.89 9.46
CA SER A 42 7.63 5.77 10.22
C SER A 42 7.75 6.64 11.48
N ASP A 43 7.81 7.95 11.29
CA ASP A 43 7.42 8.85 12.36
C ASP A 43 5.92 8.62 12.51
N ALA A 44 5.51 7.88 13.53
CA ALA A 44 4.11 7.84 13.94
C ALA A 44 3.71 9.30 14.24
N GLN A 45 3.11 9.97 13.26
CA GLN A 45 2.74 11.36 13.40
C GLN A 45 1.73 11.42 14.54
N THR A 46 2.08 12.13 15.60
CA THR A 46 1.09 12.48 16.61
C THR A 46 0.08 13.38 15.94
N LEU A 47 -1.17 12.93 15.80
CA LEU A 47 -2.24 13.76 15.25
C LEU A 47 -2.37 15.05 16.04
N ARG A 48 -2.23 16.17 15.35
CA ARG A 48 -2.32 17.53 15.93
C ARG A 48 -3.61 18.22 15.50
N THR A 49 -4.73 17.53 15.64
CA THR A 49 -6.05 18.07 15.30
C THR A 49 -6.42 19.21 16.24
N ASP A 50 -6.83 20.36 15.68
CA ASP A 50 -7.48 21.43 16.45
C ASP A 50 -8.87 20.96 16.93
N ARG A 51 -8.97 20.57 18.21
CA ARG A 51 -10.20 20.05 18.80
C ARG A 51 -11.18 21.15 19.24
N THR A 52 -10.84 22.44 19.07
CA THR A 52 -11.76 23.54 19.40
C THR A 52 -12.90 23.67 18.38
N LYS A 53 -12.69 23.13 17.18
CA LYS A 53 -13.69 23.05 16.11
C LYS A 53 -14.19 21.61 15.98
N ALA A 54 -15.18 21.25 16.80
CA ALA A 54 -15.80 19.94 16.79
C ALA A 54 -17.29 20.05 16.46
N LEU A 55 -17.77 19.20 15.55
CA LEU A 55 -19.16 19.13 15.12
C LEU A 55 -19.91 17.94 15.69
N VAL A 56 -19.20 17.10 16.43
CA VAL A 56 -19.70 15.95 17.19
C VAL A 56 -19.06 15.98 18.58
N PRO A 57 -19.69 15.37 19.60
CA PRO A 57 -19.07 15.24 20.91
C PRO A 57 -17.73 14.49 20.83
N LEU A 58 -16.68 15.05 21.43
CA LEU A 58 -15.32 14.51 21.30
C LEU A 58 -15.13 13.17 22.03
N ASP A 59 -16.00 12.87 22.98
CA ASP A 59 -16.10 11.62 23.73
C ASP A 59 -16.81 10.50 22.95
N GLU A 60 -17.53 10.82 21.88
CA GLU A 60 -18.05 9.84 20.91
C GLU A 60 -16.98 9.39 19.90
N ILE A 61 -15.82 10.08 19.85
CA ILE A 61 -14.68 9.70 19.02
C ILE A 61 -13.71 8.88 19.88
N VAL A 62 -13.73 7.57 19.69
CA VAL A 62 -13.01 6.59 20.53
C VAL A 62 -11.82 6.00 19.80
N SER A 63 -10.85 5.47 20.55
CA SER A 63 -9.72 4.73 19.96
C SER A 63 -10.20 3.39 19.42
N GLY A 64 -9.82 3.07 18.19
CA GLY A 64 -9.96 1.73 17.60
C GLY A 64 -8.82 0.78 17.98
N GLY A 65 -7.80 1.24 18.69
CA GLY A 65 -6.64 0.45 19.13
C GLY A 65 -5.34 0.84 18.43
N PRO A 66 -5.26 0.81 17.07
CA PRO A 66 -4.09 1.28 16.34
C PRO A 66 -3.81 2.76 16.60
N PRO A 67 -2.53 3.18 16.62
CA PRO A 67 -2.19 4.59 16.56
C PRO A 67 -2.55 5.17 15.18
N PRO A 68 -2.48 6.50 15.01
CA PRO A 68 -2.52 7.11 13.68
C PRO A 68 -1.52 6.46 12.72
N ASP A 69 -1.98 6.14 11.51
CA ASP A 69 -1.29 5.35 10.48
C ASP A 69 -0.81 3.95 10.92
N GLY A 70 -1.30 3.44 12.05
CA GLY A 70 -1.05 2.06 12.48
C GLY A 70 -1.61 1.01 11.50
N ILE A 71 -2.62 1.41 10.73
CA ILE A 71 -3.07 0.74 9.52
C ILE A 71 -2.63 1.62 8.35
N PRO A 72 -1.52 1.28 7.65
CA PRO A 72 -0.89 2.19 6.72
C PRO A 72 -1.74 2.34 5.45
N ALA A 73 -2.10 3.57 5.09
CA ALA A 73 -2.73 3.87 3.81
C ALA A 73 -1.77 3.58 2.64
N ILE A 74 -2.32 3.25 1.46
CA ILE A 74 -1.54 3.09 0.22
C ILE A 74 -1.55 4.42 -0.53
N ASP A 75 -0.41 5.12 -0.53
CA ASP A 75 -0.27 6.44 -1.18
C ASP A 75 0.32 6.36 -2.61
N ARG A 76 0.86 5.20 -2.99
CA ARG A 76 1.45 4.93 -4.31
C ARG A 76 0.99 3.56 -4.81
N PRO A 77 -0.30 3.40 -5.13
CA PRO A 77 -0.84 2.11 -5.52
C PRO A 77 -0.21 1.61 -6.82
N ALA A 78 0.29 0.37 -6.79
CA ALA A 78 0.69 -0.36 -7.98
C ALA A 78 -0.49 -1.17 -8.51
N PHE A 79 -0.58 -1.32 -9.82
CA PHE A 79 -1.68 -2.02 -10.47
C PHE A 79 -1.18 -3.05 -11.47
N VAL A 80 -1.91 -4.14 -11.58
CA VAL A 80 -1.69 -5.21 -12.55
C VAL A 80 -2.91 -5.34 -13.47
N THR A 81 -2.73 -6.03 -14.60
CA THR A 81 -3.85 -6.39 -15.48
C THR A 81 -4.74 -7.46 -14.83
N ALA A 82 -5.98 -7.61 -15.29
CA ALA A 82 -6.86 -8.69 -14.85
C ALA A 82 -6.23 -10.09 -15.08
N ALA A 83 -5.58 -10.31 -16.22
CA ALA A 83 -4.90 -11.58 -16.50
C ALA A 83 -3.75 -11.90 -15.53
N GLU A 84 -3.09 -10.87 -14.99
CA GLU A 84 -2.08 -11.04 -13.95
C GLU A 84 -2.68 -11.28 -12.57
N ALA A 85 -3.80 -10.61 -12.28
CA ALA A 85 -4.57 -10.80 -11.06
C ALA A 85 -5.17 -12.22 -10.96
N ASP A 86 -5.60 -12.81 -12.08
CA ASP A 86 -6.15 -14.18 -12.14
C ASP A 86 -5.20 -15.25 -11.56
N ARG A 87 -3.91 -14.96 -11.41
CA ARG A 87 -2.92 -15.88 -10.82
C ARG A 87 -2.98 -15.99 -9.29
N TRP A 88 -3.58 -15.02 -8.61
CA TRP A 88 -3.56 -14.92 -7.15
C TRP A 88 -4.89 -14.49 -6.53
N LEU A 89 -5.75 -13.82 -7.30
CA LEU A 89 -7.03 -13.31 -6.85
C LEU A 89 -8.15 -14.32 -7.10
N PRO A 90 -8.84 -14.83 -6.05
CA PRO A 90 -9.97 -15.72 -6.24
C PRO A 90 -11.10 -15.06 -7.05
N VAL A 91 -11.75 -15.82 -7.91
CA VAL A 91 -12.82 -15.32 -8.81
C VAL A 91 -14.00 -14.70 -8.06
N LYS A 92 -14.31 -15.20 -6.86
CA LYS A 92 -15.36 -14.70 -5.97
C LYS A 92 -14.89 -13.64 -4.97
N GLU A 93 -13.63 -13.23 -5.01
CA GLU A 93 -13.15 -12.16 -4.14
C GLU A 93 -13.97 -10.89 -4.41
N PRO A 94 -14.56 -10.27 -3.38
CA PRO A 94 -15.21 -8.98 -3.56
C PRO A 94 -14.18 -7.89 -3.84
N VAL A 95 -14.46 -7.08 -4.86
CA VAL A 95 -13.66 -5.91 -5.22
C VAL A 95 -14.53 -4.67 -5.13
N LEU A 96 -13.97 -3.58 -4.59
CA LEU A 96 -14.56 -2.26 -4.76
C LEU A 96 -14.17 -1.76 -6.15
N ALA A 97 -15.15 -1.53 -7.02
CA ALA A 97 -14.95 -1.13 -8.40
C ALA A 97 -15.23 0.35 -8.59
N LEU A 98 -14.31 1.02 -9.26
CA LEU A 98 -14.40 2.44 -9.62
C LEU A 98 -14.07 2.59 -11.11
N GLU A 99 -14.84 3.39 -11.82
CA GLU A 99 -14.49 3.82 -13.17
C GLU A 99 -14.62 5.34 -13.27
N VAL A 100 -13.54 5.99 -13.73
CA VAL A 100 -13.53 7.43 -13.99
C VAL A 100 -12.95 7.64 -15.38
N ALA A 101 -13.70 8.30 -16.26
CA ALA A 101 -13.27 8.62 -17.63
C ALA A 101 -12.71 7.40 -18.42
N GLY A 102 -13.32 6.22 -18.25
CA GLY A 102 -12.91 4.97 -18.89
C GLY A 102 -11.73 4.24 -18.23
N ASP A 103 -11.13 4.80 -17.18
CA ASP A 103 -10.10 4.12 -16.37
C ASP A 103 -10.78 3.31 -15.27
N ALA A 104 -11.04 2.04 -15.55
CA ALA A 104 -11.68 1.10 -14.63
C ALA A 104 -10.66 0.43 -13.70
N ARG A 105 -10.89 0.54 -12.40
CA ARG A 105 -10.08 -0.03 -11.32
C ARG A 105 -10.87 -0.96 -10.42
N ALA A 106 -10.24 -2.06 -10.02
CA ALA A 106 -10.70 -2.93 -8.95
C ALA A 106 -9.74 -2.85 -7.76
N TYR A 107 -10.30 -2.66 -6.57
CA TYR A 107 -9.58 -2.67 -5.30
C TYR A 107 -10.06 -3.87 -4.49
N PRO A 108 -9.29 -4.98 -4.44
CA PRO A 108 -9.68 -6.18 -3.69
C PRO A 108 -9.88 -5.89 -2.20
N LEU A 109 -11.00 -6.35 -1.65
CA LEU A 109 -11.30 -6.15 -0.23
C LEU A 109 -10.24 -6.82 0.64
N ARG A 110 -9.67 -7.97 0.25
CA ARG A 110 -8.53 -8.57 0.92
C ARG A 110 -7.29 -7.67 1.08
N ILE A 111 -7.13 -6.63 0.25
CA ILE A 111 -6.08 -5.63 0.41
C ILE A 111 -6.63 -4.47 1.24
N LEU A 112 -7.82 -3.98 0.90
CA LEU A 112 -8.45 -2.86 1.61
C LEU A 112 -8.66 -3.13 3.10
N MET A 113 -8.91 -4.37 3.53
CA MET A 113 -9.00 -4.74 4.95
C MET A 113 -7.71 -4.44 5.73
N TRP A 114 -6.55 -4.49 5.09
CA TRP A 114 -5.25 -4.28 5.74
C TRP A 114 -4.71 -2.86 5.64
N HIS A 115 -5.35 -2.02 4.83
CA HIS A 115 -4.88 -0.68 4.49
C HIS A 115 -5.93 0.41 4.73
N GLU A 116 -7.21 0.05 4.66
CA GLU A 116 -8.42 0.87 4.82
C GLU A 116 -8.55 2.07 3.88
N ILE A 117 -7.45 2.63 3.39
CA ILE A 117 -7.38 3.84 2.57
C ILE A 117 -6.36 3.64 1.46
N VAL A 118 -6.73 4.01 0.24
CA VAL A 118 -5.85 4.12 -0.93
C VAL A 118 -6.02 5.49 -1.55
N ASN A 119 -4.96 6.31 -1.53
CA ASN A 119 -4.92 7.57 -2.26
C ASN A 119 -4.43 7.30 -3.69
N ASP A 120 -5.32 7.41 -4.68
CA ASP A 120 -5.04 7.09 -6.08
C ASP A 120 -5.32 8.30 -7.01
N THR A 121 -4.95 8.15 -8.28
CA THR A 121 -5.38 8.98 -9.41
C THR A 121 -5.97 8.10 -10.50
N VAL A 122 -7.28 8.21 -10.71
CA VAL A 122 -8.04 7.38 -11.67
C VAL A 122 -8.65 8.29 -12.73
N GLY A 123 -8.37 8.02 -14.01
CA GLY A 123 -8.89 8.85 -15.10
C GLY A 123 -8.51 10.34 -14.98
N GLY A 124 -7.38 10.65 -14.35
CA GLY A 124 -6.92 12.02 -14.07
C GLY A 124 -7.55 12.67 -12.83
N ARG A 125 -8.46 12.00 -12.12
CA ARG A 125 -9.08 12.50 -10.90
C ARG A 125 -8.36 11.97 -9.66
N ALA A 126 -8.02 12.84 -8.72
CA ALA A 126 -7.46 12.45 -7.44
C ALA A 126 -8.57 11.87 -6.56
N VAL A 127 -8.43 10.62 -6.13
CA VAL A 127 -9.44 9.91 -5.36
C VAL A 127 -8.86 9.33 -4.07
N THR A 128 -9.68 9.23 -3.04
CA THR A 128 -9.41 8.37 -1.88
C THR A 128 -10.44 7.25 -1.86
N VAL A 129 -9.95 6.02 -1.92
CA VAL A 129 -10.74 4.79 -1.82
C VAL A 129 -10.65 4.32 -0.38
N THR A 130 -11.79 4.09 0.25
CA THR A 130 -11.88 3.80 1.68
C THR A 130 -12.67 2.52 1.92
N TYR A 131 -12.30 1.78 2.95
CA TYR A 131 -13.02 0.61 3.40
C TYR A 131 -12.97 0.51 4.92
N CYS A 132 -14.13 0.53 5.56
CA CYS A 132 -14.24 0.23 6.99
C CYS A 132 -14.55 -1.28 7.15
N PRO A 133 -13.62 -2.07 7.71
CA PRO A 133 -13.84 -3.51 7.89
C PRO A 133 -14.87 -3.84 8.97
N LEU A 134 -15.09 -2.95 9.94
CA LEU A 134 -16.10 -3.12 10.99
C LEU A 134 -17.53 -2.91 10.47
N CYS A 135 -17.69 -2.03 9.49
CA CYS A 135 -18.99 -1.71 8.90
C CYS A 135 -19.25 -2.40 7.56
N ASN A 136 -18.23 -3.10 7.01
CA ASN A 136 -18.25 -3.66 5.65
C ASN A 136 -18.65 -2.61 4.58
N SER A 137 -18.16 -1.38 4.74
CA SER A 137 -18.53 -0.22 3.90
C SER A 137 -17.33 0.24 3.05
N GLY A 138 -17.48 0.15 1.72
CA GLY A 138 -16.53 0.71 0.76
C GLY A 138 -17.04 2.02 0.17
N LEU A 139 -16.30 3.12 0.34
CA LEU A 139 -16.68 4.45 -0.18
C LEU A 139 -15.50 5.09 -0.91
N VAL A 140 -15.80 5.84 -1.98
CA VAL A 140 -14.79 6.55 -2.76
C VAL A 140 -15.13 8.03 -2.80
N PHE A 141 -14.13 8.87 -2.61
CA PHE A 141 -14.29 10.32 -2.64
C PHE A 141 -13.29 10.98 -3.57
N ASP A 142 -13.70 12.11 -4.17
CA ASP A 142 -12.76 13.10 -4.67
C ASP A 142 -12.03 13.74 -3.49
N ARG A 143 -10.69 13.73 -3.54
CA ARG A 143 -9.84 14.29 -2.49
C ARG A 143 -9.34 15.71 -2.79
N VAL A 144 -9.83 16.36 -3.84
CA VAL A 144 -9.59 17.77 -4.11
C VAL A 144 -10.59 18.62 -3.33
N VAL A 145 -10.07 19.42 -2.39
CA VAL A 145 -10.85 20.30 -1.52
C VAL A 145 -10.23 21.70 -1.59
N ASP A 146 -11.05 22.70 -1.92
CA ASP A 146 -10.61 24.10 -2.08
C ASP A 146 -9.44 24.26 -3.06
N GLY A 147 -9.40 23.44 -4.11
CA GLY A 147 -8.34 23.43 -5.13
C GLY A 147 -7.04 22.73 -4.71
N ALA A 148 -6.97 22.19 -3.48
CA ALA A 148 -5.84 21.41 -3.01
C ALA A 148 -6.19 19.92 -2.93
N THR A 149 -5.28 19.08 -3.41
CA THR A 149 -5.39 17.63 -3.24
C THR A 149 -4.98 17.25 -1.81
N LEU A 150 -5.88 16.63 -1.06
CA LEU A 150 -5.63 16.11 0.28
C LEU A 150 -5.11 14.67 0.22
N ASP A 151 -4.26 14.30 1.17
CA ASP A 151 -3.80 12.93 1.36
C ASP A 151 -4.39 12.41 2.67
N PHE A 152 -5.11 11.29 2.59
CA PHE A 152 -5.80 10.72 3.74
C PHE A 152 -4.99 9.60 4.38
N GLY A 153 -4.96 9.58 5.71
CA GLY A 153 -4.43 8.48 6.52
C GLY A 153 -5.49 7.95 7.50
N THR A 154 -5.17 6.82 8.14
CA THR A 154 -6.03 6.25 9.18
C THR A 154 -5.74 6.96 10.50
N SER A 155 -6.77 7.46 11.19
CA SER A 155 -6.53 8.18 12.45
C SER A 155 -6.32 7.26 13.65
N GLY A 156 -6.65 5.97 13.51
CA GLY A 156 -6.78 5.03 14.62
C GLY A 156 -8.02 5.26 15.49
N GLN A 157 -8.90 6.19 15.10
CA GLN A 157 -10.13 6.52 15.83
C GLN A 157 -11.38 6.04 15.09
N LEU A 158 -12.44 5.86 15.85
CA LEU A 158 -13.76 5.46 15.38
C LEU A 158 -14.81 6.47 15.82
N TYR A 159 -15.82 6.69 14.98
CA TYR A 159 -17.01 7.47 15.31
C TYR A 159 -18.24 6.64 14.92
N LYS A 160 -19.10 6.29 15.90
CA LYS A 160 -20.22 5.35 15.69
C LYS A 160 -19.78 4.01 15.06
N SER A 161 -18.63 3.51 15.53
CA SER A 161 -17.97 2.29 15.03
C SER A 161 -17.47 2.34 13.58
N ASP A 162 -17.58 3.49 12.92
CA ASP A 162 -17.06 3.72 11.57
C ASP A 162 -15.66 4.35 11.61
N LEU A 163 -14.87 4.08 10.57
CA LEU A 163 -13.52 4.62 10.39
C LEU A 163 -13.52 6.15 10.42
N VAL A 164 -12.69 6.73 11.29
CA VAL A 164 -12.33 8.16 11.19
C VAL A 164 -11.02 8.28 10.42
N MET A 165 -11.09 8.94 9.28
CA MET A 165 -9.91 9.30 8.49
C MET A 165 -9.32 10.60 9.02
N TYR A 166 -8.08 10.91 8.63
CA TYR A 166 -7.54 12.27 8.79
C TYR A 166 -6.86 12.73 7.50
N ASP A 167 -6.88 14.04 7.22
CA ASP A 167 -6.06 14.61 6.15
C ASP A 167 -4.70 15.07 6.69
N ARG A 168 -3.62 14.75 5.99
CA ARG A 168 -2.24 15.06 6.43
C ARG A 168 -1.90 16.55 6.34
N GLN A 169 -2.65 17.31 5.56
CA GLN A 169 -2.41 18.74 5.35
C GLN A 169 -2.83 19.59 6.55
N THR A 170 -3.95 19.24 7.18
CA THR A 170 -4.55 20.04 8.27
C THR A 170 -4.79 19.25 9.55
N HIS A 171 -4.59 17.93 9.51
CA HIS A 171 -4.90 17.00 10.59
C HIS A 171 -6.36 17.08 11.02
N SER A 172 -7.28 17.47 10.12
CA SER A 172 -8.72 17.41 10.43
C SER A 172 -9.18 15.95 10.39
N LEU A 173 -10.15 15.63 11.23
CA LEU A 173 -10.74 14.30 11.32
C LEU A 173 -12.01 14.24 10.48
N TRP A 174 -12.16 13.18 9.71
CA TRP A 174 -13.25 12.99 8.75
C TRP A 174 -13.99 11.70 9.03
N SER A 175 -15.32 11.77 9.13
CA SER A 175 -16.16 10.56 9.11
C SER A 175 -16.11 9.96 7.71
N GLN A 176 -15.76 8.68 7.61
CA GLN A 176 -15.76 7.95 6.34
C GLN A 176 -17.18 7.87 5.78
N MET A 177 -18.15 7.46 6.60
CA MET A 177 -19.55 7.32 6.18
C MET A 177 -20.16 8.62 5.65
N GLU A 178 -19.91 9.76 6.31
CA GLU A 178 -20.45 11.06 5.87
C GLU A 178 -19.62 11.74 4.78
N GLY A 179 -18.36 11.31 4.57
CA GLY A 179 -17.38 12.05 3.78
C GLY A 179 -17.16 13.48 4.31
N ARG A 180 -17.32 13.71 5.63
CA ARG A 180 -17.36 15.04 6.23
C ARG A 180 -16.31 15.21 7.30
N ALA A 181 -15.62 16.35 7.30
CA ALA A 181 -14.75 16.75 8.39
C ALA A 181 -15.59 17.05 9.64
N ILE A 182 -15.39 16.27 10.70
CA ILE A 182 -16.15 16.36 11.95
C ILE A 182 -15.36 17.10 13.04
N VAL A 183 -14.03 17.16 12.97
CA VAL A 183 -13.17 17.91 13.89
C VAL A 183 -12.00 18.53 13.13
N GLY A 184 -11.54 19.71 13.52
CA GLY A 184 -10.31 20.33 12.99
C GLY A 184 -10.55 21.52 12.06
N ALA A 185 -9.49 21.95 11.38
CA ALA A 185 -9.50 23.16 10.56
C ALA A 185 -10.50 23.11 9.41
N LYS A 186 -10.76 21.91 8.85
CA LYS A 186 -11.73 21.70 7.77
C LYS A 186 -13.13 21.32 8.28
N ALA A 187 -13.40 21.33 9.59
CA ALA A 187 -14.69 20.93 10.15
C ALA A 187 -15.88 21.55 9.38
N GLY A 188 -16.80 20.70 8.93
CA GLY A 188 -18.00 21.07 8.18
C GLY A 188 -17.87 20.85 6.67
N THR A 189 -16.65 20.79 6.16
CA THR A 189 -16.34 20.48 4.75
C THR A 189 -16.77 19.06 4.41
N ARG A 190 -17.27 18.86 3.19
CA ARG A 190 -17.66 17.55 2.65
C ARG A 190 -16.86 17.22 1.40
N LEU A 191 -16.45 15.97 1.29
CA LEU A 191 -15.87 15.39 0.09
C LEU A 191 -16.98 15.05 -0.89
N ALA A 192 -16.70 15.17 -2.19
CA ALA A 192 -17.62 14.70 -3.22
C ALA A 192 -17.48 13.18 -3.36
N MET A 193 -18.55 12.44 -3.05
CA MET A 193 -18.58 10.99 -3.23
C MET A 193 -18.59 10.62 -4.71
N LEU A 194 -17.84 9.60 -5.08
CA LEU A 194 -17.80 9.02 -6.42
C LEU A 194 -18.52 7.67 -6.43
N PRO A 195 -19.33 7.36 -7.46
CA PRO A 195 -19.97 6.06 -7.57
C PRO A 195 -18.94 4.93 -7.62
N ALA A 196 -19.06 3.99 -6.69
CA ALA A 196 -18.28 2.77 -6.64
C ALA A 196 -19.17 1.63 -6.15
N ASN A 197 -18.93 0.42 -6.67
CA ASN A 197 -19.75 -0.76 -6.35
C ASN A 197 -18.86 -1.88 -5.82
N THR A 198 -19.35 -2.61 -4.83
CA THR A 198 -18.73 -3.87 -4.41
C THR A 198 -19.38 -5.02 -5.17
N LEU A 199 -18.59 -5.77 -5.92
CA LEU A 199 -19.03 -6.94 -6.69
C LEU A 199 -17.95 -8.01 -6.73
N ALA A 200 -18.27 -9.21 -7.21
CA ALA A 200 -17.28 -10.27 -7.39
C ALA A 200 -16.25 -9.87 -8.45
N TYR A 201 -14.99 -10.25 -8.23
CA TYR A 201 -13.90 -10.00 -9.17
C TYR A 201 -14.19 -10.57 -10.57
N GLU A 202 -14.82 -11.74 -10.66
CA GLU A 202 -15.20 -12.35 -11.94
C GLU A 202 -16.20 -11.53 -12.75
N ASP A 203 -17.17 -10.91 -12.09
CA ASP A 203 -18.14 -10.04 -12.74
C ASP A 203 -17.46 -8.76 -13.23
N TRP A 204 -16.61 -8.17 -12.37
CA TRP A 204 -15.86 -6.98 -12.71
C TRP A 204 -14.91 -7.20 -13.90
N ARG A 205 -14.10 -8.27 -13.89
CA ARG A 205 -13.12 -8.52 -14.97
C ARG A 205 -13.80 -8.85 -16.30
N THR A 206 -15.00 -9.42 -16.25
CA THR A 206 -15.82 -9.68 -17.44
C THR A 206 -16.33 -8.38 -18.04
N ALA A 207 -16.80 -7.44 -17.21
CA ALA A 207 -17.25 -6.12 -17.66
C ALA A 207 -16.09 -5.20 -18.08
N HIS A 208 -14.92 -5.34 -17.45
CA HIS A 208 -13.75 -4.47 -17.66
C HIS A 208 -12.49 -5.29 -18.03
N PRO A 209 -12.44 -5.91 -19.22
CA PRO A 209 -11.32 -6.79 -19.62
C PRO A 209 -9.97 -6.06 -19.76
N ARG A 210 -10.00 -4.72 -19.91
CA ARG A 210 -8.81 -3.86 -19.91
C ARG A 210 -8.62 -3.10 -18.60
N GLY A 211 -9.45 -3.37 -17.60
CA GLY A 211 -9.36 -2.77 -16.28
C GLY A 211 -8.09 -3.20 -15.57
N ARG A 212 -7.74 -2.45 -14.53
CA ARG A 212 -6.57 -2.70 -13.69
C ARG A 212 -6.96 -3.04 -12.26
N VAL A 213 -6.26 -3.99 -11.66
CA VAL A 213 -6.50 -4.48 -10.31
C VAL A 213 -5.37 -4.01 -9.40
N LEU A 214 -5.70 -3.49 -8.21
CA LEU A 214 -4.69 -3.14 -7.21
C LEU A 214 -3.83 -4.37 -6.88
N SER A 215 -2.51 -4.18 -6.94
CA SER A 215 -1.51 -5.24 -6.69
C SER A 215 -1.31 -5.49 -5.20
N GLU A 216 -0.88 -6.71 -4.84
CA GLU A 216 -0.35 -7.01 -3.50
C GLU A 216 1.03 -6.36 -3.24
N ASP A 217 1.66 -5.78 -4.27
CA ASP A 217 2.86 -4.93 -4.14
C ASP A 217 2.50 -3.54 -3.60
N THR A 218 2.22 -3.49 -2.30
CA THR A 218 1.83 -2.26 -1.57
C THR A 218 3.00 -1.60 -0.85
N GLY A 219 4.18 -2.23 -0.87
CA GLY A 219 5.31 -1.88 0.00
C GLY A 219 5.19 -2.40 1.44
N HIS A 220 4.16 -3.19 1.77
CA HIS A 220 3.97 -3.76 3.10
C HIS A 220 3.87 -5.29 3.07
N LEU A 221 4.48 -5.95 4.05
CA LEU A 221 4.32 -7.40 4.25
C LEU A 221 3.05 -7.67 5.06
N ARG A 222 1.97 -8.04 4.37
CA ARG A 222 0.67 -8.40 4.99
C ARG A 222 0.23 -9.80 4.53
N ARG A 223 -0.68 -10.41 5.29
CA ARG A 223 -1.31 -11.68 4.92
C ARG A 223 -2.61 -11.41 4.18
N TYR A 224 -2.52 -10.86 2.97
CA TYR A 224 -3.71 -10.62 2.15
C TYR A 224 -4.48 -11.93 1.93
N GLY A 225 -5.80 -11.86 2.08
CA GLY A 225 -6.69 -13.03 2.06
C GLY A 225 -6.94 -13.67 3.42
N ALA A 226 -6.22 -13.29 4.46
CA ALA A 226 -6.61 -13.54 5.85
C ALA A 226 -7.37 -12.32 6.40
N ASN A 227 -8.41 -12.58 7.21
CA ASN A 227 -9.18 -11.52 7.88
C ASN A 227 -8.49 -11.16 9.21
N PRO A 228 -7.93 -9.95 9.38
CA PRO A 228 -7.34 -9.52 10.65
C PRO A 228 -8.39 -9.13 11.71
N TYR A 229 -9.67 -9.06 11.34
CA TYR A 229 -10.80 -8.68 12.20
C TYR A 229 -11.66 -9.89 12.63
N GLU A 230 -11.12 -11.11 12.54
CA GLU A 230 -11.83 -12.30 13.02
C GLU A 230 -12.26 -12.12 14.49
N GLY A 231 -13.54 -12.38 14.77
CA GLY A 231 -14.11 -12.27 16.12
C GLY A 231 -14.77 -10.92 16.44
N TYR A 232 -14.58 -9.87 15.63
CA TYR A 232 -15.22 -8.56 15.84
C TYR A 232 -16.71 -8.55 15.46
N ASP A 233 -17.15 -9.55 14.70
CA ASP A 233 -18.52 -9.80 14.28
C ASP A 233 -19.29 -10.72 15.24
N GLN A 234 -18.67 -11.14 16.34
CA GLN A 234 -19.30 -11.99 17.35
C GLN A 234 -20.10 -11.13 18.35
N PRO A 235 -21.36 -11.50 18.66
CA PRO A 235 -22.25 -10.75 19.55
C PRO A 235 -21.89 -10.81 21.04
#